data_AF-A0A2A4ZKD8-F1
#
_entry.id   AF-A0A2A4ZKD8-F1
#
_cell.length_a   1.000
_cell.length_b   1.000
_cell.length_c   1.000
_cell.angle_alpha   90.00
_cell.angle_beta   90.00
_cell.angle_gamma   90.00
#
_symmetry.space_group_name_H-M   'P 1'
#
loop_
_entity.id
_entity.type
_entity.pdbx_description
1 polymer ?
#
loop_
_entity_poly.entity_id
_entity_poly.type
_entity_poly.pdbx_seq_one_letter_code
_entity_poly.pdbx_strand_id
1 'polypeptide(L)'
;MARRIEQAMNAALLTTEGRKRYFVEHDLAGLLRGDLKARYEAYRIGREWGWLSSDEIRGWENLPKIEGGGEYLSPLNMAVLGQREQEEGE
;
A
#
# COMPACT_ATOMS: atom_id res chain seq x y z
N MET A 1 11.92 9.38 16.97
CA MET A 1 11.66 8.86 18.35
C MET A 1 11.69 7.33 18.38
N ALA A 2 10.84 6.65 17.59
CA ALA A 2 10.70 5.18 17.55
C ALA A 2 12.02 4.40 17.48
N ARG A 3 12.89 4.70 16.49
CA ARG A 3 14.21 4.06 16.35
C ARG A 3 15.11 4.13 17.59
N ARG A 4 15.07 5.23 18.35
CA ARG A 4 15.87 5.35 19.58
C ARG A 4 15.31 4.46 20.69
N ILE A 5 13.99 4.30 20.76
CA ILE A 5 13.32 3.44 21.73
C ILE A 5 13.55 1.97 21.36
N GLU A 6 13.43 1.60 20.09
CA GLU A 6 13.74 0.25 19.58
C GLU A 6 15.18 -0.14 19.91
N GLN A 7 16.15 0.76 19.68
CA GLN A 7 17.54 0.52 20.05
C GLN A 7 17.71 0.30 21.56
N ALA A 8 17.04 1.10 22.40
CA ALA A 8 17.07 0.93 23.85
C ALA A 8 16.44 -0.40 24.28
N MET A 9 15.32 -0.80 23.69
CA MET A 9 14.64 -2.08 23.97
C MET A 9 15.49 -3.28 23.52
N ASN A 10 16.12 -3.21 22.35
CA ASN A 10 17.06 -4.24 21.90
C ASN A 10 18.29 -4.34 22.81
N ALA A 11 18.77 -3.23 23.37
CA ALA A 11 19.88 -3.24 24.31
C ALA A 11 19.49 -3.82 25.69
N ALA A 12 18.28 -3.50 26.16
CA ALA A 12 17.82 -3.82 27.51
C ALA A 12 17.16 -5.20 27.64
N LEU A 13 16.40 -5.65 26.64
CA LEU A 13 15.56 -6.85 26.72
C LEU A 13 16.19 -8.08 26.06
N LEU A 14 17.12 -7.89 25.12
CA LEU A 14 17.80 -8.98 24.44
C LEU A 14 19.22 -9.17 24.98
N THR A 15 19.59 -10.42 25.20
CA THR A 15 20.97 -10.81 25.49
C THR A 15 21.86 -10.56 24.27
N THR A 16 23.18 -10.54 24.45
CA THR A 16 24.13 -10.36 23.34
C THR A 16 23.96 -11.39 22.23
N GLU A 17 23.62 -12.64 22.58
CA GLU A 17 23.29 -13.69 21.61
C GLU A 17 21.89 -13.53 21.00
N GLY A 18 20.93 -13.00 21.77
CA GLY A 18 19.58 -12.67 21.29
C GLY A 18 19.59 -11.58 20.23
N ARG A 19 20.43 -10.54 20.42
CA ARG A 19 20.60 -9.42 19.46
C ARG A 19 21.12 -9.83 18.08
N LYS A 20 21.73 -11.00 17.95
CA LYS A 20 22.18 -11.55 16.64
C LYS A 20 21.06 -12.24 15.87
N ARG A 21 20.00 -12.67 16.56
CA ARG A 21 18.93 -13.51 16.02
C ARG A 21 17.57 -12.82 15.98
N TYR A 22 17.34 -11.85 16.87
CA TYR A 22 16.07 -11.20 17.06
C TYR A 22 16.24 -9.69 17.13
N PHE A 23 15.22 -8.96 16.68
CA PHE A 23 15.15 -7.51 16.73
C PHE A 23 13.75 -7.08 17.17
N VAL A 24 13.68 -6.08 18.04
CA VAL A 24 12.44 -5.43 18.47
C VAL A 24 12.20 -4.22 17.58
N GLU A 25 11.09 -4.22 16.85
CA GLU A 25 10.60 -3.10 16.03
C GLU A 25 9.17 -2.73 16.40
N HIS A 26 8.80 -1.47 16.19
CA HIS A 26 7.38 -1.09 16.20
C HIS A 26 6.76 -1.49 14.87
N ASP A 27 5.70 -2.29 14.91
CA ASP A 27 4.79 -2.44 13.77
C ASP A 27 3.94 -1.15 13.63
N LEU A 28 4.42 -0.21 12.84
CA LEU A 28 3.73 1.04 12.55
C LEU A 28 2.59 0.88 11.53
N ALA A 29 2.45 -0.31 10.90
CA ALA A 29 1.34 -0.55 9.97
C ALA A 29 -0.01 -0.53 10.69
N GLY A 30 -0.04 -0.86 11.99
CA GLY A 30 -1.22 -0.71 12.85
C GLY A 30 -1.69 0.74 13.04
N LEU A 31 -0.78 1.73 12.94
CA LEU A 31 -1.13 3.14 13.10
C LEU A 31 -2.03 3.64 11.95
N LEU A 32 -1.80 3.13 10.74
CA LEU A 32 -2.62 3.39 9.55
C LEU A 32 -3.93 2.59 9.56
N ARG A 33 -4.02 1.51 10.35
CA ARG A 33 -5.25 0.73 10.53
C ARG A 33 -6.34 1.54 11.27
N GLY A 34 -5.94 2.55 12.04
CA GLY A 34 -6.86 3.43 12.77
C GLY A 34 -7.62 4.45 11.90
N ASP A 35 -7.14 4.73 10.67
CA ASP A 35 -7.82 5.64 9.73
C ASP A 35 -8.36 4.87 8.53
N LEU A 36 -9.56 4.31 8.72
CA LEU A 36 -10.29 3.62 7.66
C LEU A 36 -10.51 4.52 6.44
N LYS A 37 -10.69 5.83 6.64
CA LYS A 37 -10.95 6.77 5.55
C LYS A 37 -9.70 6.92 4.67
N ALA A 38 -8.55 7.21 5.26
CA ALA A 38 -7.30 7.32 4.51
C ALA A 38 -6.97 6.03 3.75
N ARG A 39 -7.23 4.88 4.37
CA ARG A 39 -7.00 3.57 3.74
C ARG A 39 -7.89 3.33 2.51
N TYR A 40 -9.20 3.56 2.64
CA TYR A 40 -10.13 3.40 1.52
C TYR A 40 -9.92 4.45 0.43
N GLU A 41 -9.44 5.64 0.80
CA GLU A 41 -9.07 6.69 -0.15
C GLU A 41 -7.84 6.30 -0.97
N ALA A 42 -6.81 5.70 -0.35
CA ALA A 42 -5.66 5.14 -1.07
C ALA A 42 -6.09 4.05 -2.07
N TYR A 43 -6.99 3.15 -1.67
CA TYR A 43 -7.55 2.12 -2.56
C TYR A 43 -8.35 2.71 -3.71
N ARG A 44 -9.17 3.75 -3.45
CA ARG A 44 -9.92 4.46 -4.49
C ARG A 44 -8.97 5.05 -5.53
N ILE A 45 -7.93 5.77 -5.10
CA ILE A 45 -6.93 6.37 -5.99
C ILE A 45 -6.26 5.27 -6.83
N GLY A 46 -5.87 4.16 -6.21
CA GLY A 46 -5.24 3.04 -6.92
C GLY A 46 -6.14 2.42 -8.01
N ARG A 47 -7.41 2.19 -7.67
CA ARG A 47 -8.42 1.68 -8.62
C ARG A 47 -8.67 2.67 -9.74
N GLU A 48 -8.85 3.94 -9.42
CA GLU A 48 -9.18 5.01 -10.38
C GLU A 48 -8.07 5.23 -11.39
N TRP A 49 -6.80 5.11 -10.99
CA TRP A 49 -5.66 5.22 -11.92
C TRP A 49 -5.27 3.90 -12.59
N GLY A 50 -5.96 2.79 -12.27
CA GLY A 50 -5.81 1.54 -13.00
C GLY A 50 -4.61 0.68 -12.64
N TRP A 51 -3.92 0.96 -11.52
CA TRP A 51 -2.75 0.20 -11.10
C TRP A 51 -3.02 -0.72 -9.90
N LEU A 52 -4.25 -0.72 -9.38
CA LEU A 52 -4.73 -1.71 -8.40
C LEU A 52 -5.98 -2.44 -8.90
N SER A 53 -6.02 -3.75 -8.66
CA SER A 53 -7.18 -4.61 -8.82
C SER A 53 -7.96 -4.76 -7.50
N SER A 54 -9.22 -5.22 -7.58
CA SER A 54 -10.03 -5.47 -6.37
C SER A 54 -9.46 -6.64 -5.55
N ASP A 55 -8.90 -7.67 -6.20
CA ASP A 55 -8.35 -8.84 -5.53
C ASP A 55 -7.04 -8.55 -4.80
N GLU A 56 -6.21 -7.61 -5.28
CA GLU A 56 -5.02 -7.15 -4.56
C GLU A 56 -5.42 -6.45 -3.25
N ILE A 57 -6.38 -5.53 -3.32
CA ILE A 57 -6.93 -4.85 -2.14
C ILE A 57 -7.51 -5.87 -1.17
N ARG A 58 -8.31 -6.83 -1.67
CA ARG A 58 -8.90 -7.89 -0.83
C ARG A 58 -7.83 -8.78 -0.20
N GLY A 59 -6.74 -9.07 -0.90
CA GLY A 59 -5.59 -9.78 -0.36
C GLY A 59 -4.95 -9.03 0.82
N TRP A 60 -4.76 -7.71 0.72
CA TRP A 60 -4.26 -6.89 1.83
C TRP A 60 -5.24 -6.82 3.00
N GLU A 61 -6.54 -6.89 2.71
CA GLU A 61 -7.62 -6.94 3.71
C GLU A 61 -7.90 -8.34 4.28
N ASN A 62 -7.13 -9.36 3.87
CA ASN A 62 -7.35 -10.74 4.25
C ASN A 62 -8.77 -11.25 3.93
N LEU A 63 -9.29 -10.84 2.77
CA LEU A 63 -10.59 -11.23 2.22
C LEU A 63 -10.41 -12.20 1.04
N PRO A 64 -11.36 -13.13 0.81
CA PRO A 64 -11.29 -14.06 -0.31
C PRO A 64 -11.43 -13.32 -1.64
N LYS A 65 -10.81 -13.82 -2.70
CA LYS A 65 -10.96 -13.26 -4.07
C LYS A 65 -12.40 -13.30 -4.55
N ILE A 66 -12.72 -12.44 -5.51
CA ILE A 66 -14.03 -12.40 -6.18
C ILE A 66 -13.89 -12.62 -7.69
N GLU A 67 -14.97 -13.07 -8.32
CA GLU A 67 -15.04 -13.15 -9.77
C GLU A 67 -14.87 -11.76 -10.40
N GLY A 68 -14.03 -11.66 -11.44
CA GLY A 68 -13.64 -10.37 -12.04
C GLY A 68 -12.75 -9.49 -11.15
N GLY A 69 -12.33 -9.95 -9.97
CA GLY A 69 -11.57 -9.14 -9.01
C GLY A 69 -10.16 -8.77 -9.45
N GLY A 70 -9.58 -9.52 -10.40
CA GLY A 70 -8.26 -9.28 -10.97
C GLY A 70 -8.22 -8.23 -12.09
N GLU A 71 -9.36 -7.65 -12.47
CA GLU A 71 -9.41 -6.66 -13.55
C GLU A 71 -8.91 -5.28 -13.09
N TYR A 72 -8.03 -4.71 -13.92
CA TYR A 72 -7.54 -3.34 -13.78
C TYR A 72 -8.44 -2.40 -14.58
N LEU A 73 -8.74 -1.23 -14.01
CA LEU A 73 -9.51 -0.21 -14.70
C LEU A 73 -8.60 0.55 -15.68
N SER A 74 -9.10 0.84 -16.87
CA SER A 74 -8.48 1.79 -17.79
C SER A 74 -9.32 3.06 -17.81
N PRO A 75 -8.81 4.20 -17.31
CA PRO A 75 -9.60 5.44 -17.26
C PRO A 75 -9.91 5.94 -18.66
N LEU A 76 -11.19 6.24 -18.92
CA LEU A 76 -11.69 6.66 -20.24
C LEU A 76 -11.14 8.01 -20.71
N ASN A 77 -10.58 8.81 -19.80
CA ASN A 77 -10.03 10.14 -20.05
C ASN A 77 -8.49 10.14 -20.11
N MET A 78 -7.84 8.99 -20.30
CA MET A 78 -6.40 8.93 -20.56
C MET A 78 -6.10 9.29 -22.01
N ALA A 79 -5.24 10.29 -22.22
CA ALA A 79 -4.59 10.55 -23.49
C ALA A 79 -3.08 10.32 -23.31
N VAL A 80 -2.42 9.76 -24.33
CA VAL A 80 -0.96 9.65 -24.33
C VAL A 80 -0.38 11.07 -24.37
N LEU A 81 0.56 11.37 -23.47
CA LEU A 81 1.29 12.63 -23.47
C LEU A 81 1.96 12.82 -24.85
N GLY A 82 1.56 13.88 -25.57
CA GLY A 82 2.07 14.21 -26.91
C GLY A 82 1.18 13.84 -28.09
N GLN A 83 0.04 13.15 -27.88
CA GLN A 83 -0.90 12.80 -28.97
C GLN A 83 -2.11 13.74 -29.11
N ARG A 84 -2.23 14.76 -28.26
CA ARG A 84 -3.40 15.66 -28.21
C ARG A 84 -3.57 16.60 -29.42
N GLU A 85 -2.61 16.63 -30.34
CA GLU A 85 -2.55 17.59 -31.45
C GLU A 85 -2.94 16.99 -32.82
N GLN A 86 -3.25 15.68 -32.91
CA GLN A 86 -3.47 15.02 -34.22
C GLN A 86 -4.93 14.90 -34.66
N GLU A 87 -5.91 15.37 -33.89
CA GLU A 87 -7.35 15.15 -34.18
C GLU A 87 -8.13 16.40 -34.62
N GLU A 88 -7.51 17.57 -34.82
CA GLU A 88 -8.20 18.78 -35.33
C GLU A 88 -8.15 18.94 -36.88
N GLY A 89 -8.25 17.84 -37.63
CA GLY A 89 -8.21 17.93 -39.09
C GLY A 89 -8.85 16.77 -39.82
N GLU A 90 -10.19 16.67 -39.78
CA GLU A 90 -11.04 16.16 -40.88
C GLU A 90 -12.50 16.61 -40.70
#